data_AF-A0A807LKG9-F1
#
_entry.id   AF-A0A807LKG9-F1
#
_cell.length_a   1.000
_cell.length_b   1.000
_cell.length_c   1.000
_cell.angle_alpha   90.00
_cell.angle_beta   90.00
_cell.angle_gamma   90.00
#
_symmetry.space_group_name_H-M   'P 1'
#
loop_
_entity.id
_entity.type
_entity.pdbx_description
1 polymer ?
#
loop_
_entity_poly.entity_id
_entity_poly.type
_entity_poly.pdbx_seq_one_letter_code
_entity_poly.pdbx_strand_id
1 'polypeptide(L)' 'MECLLQEGSFSLFPANWQDTSMTVLRDNDSGLSNIVSRGIIPTGLQLVVLTDYLRQLKALKWNYLRLMKLLNT' A
#
# COMPACT_ATOMS: atom_id res chain seq x y z
N MET A 1 3.41 5.76 -20.22
CA MET A 1 2.72 5.44 -18.94
C MET A 1 3.16 6.48 -17.93
N GLU A 2 2.23 7.11 -17.22
CA GLU A 2 2.57 8.16 -16.24
C GLU A 2 2.70 7.54 -14.84
N CYS A 3 3.79 7.87 -14.15
CA CYS A 3 4.07 7.43 -12.79
C CYS A 3 4.02 8.62 -11.85
N LEU A 4 3.20 8.51 -10.80
CA LEU A 4 3.03 9.51 -9.76
C LEU A 4 3.61 8.98 -8.45
N LEU A 5 4.57 9.72 -7.90
CA LEU A 5 5.18 9.49 -6.59
C LEU A 5 4.96 10.72 -5.69
N GLN A 6 5.27 10.61 -4.40
CA GLN A 6 5.16 11.74 -3.48
C GLN A 6 6.09 12.90 -3.90
N GLU A 7 7.23 12.55 -4.49
CA GLU A 7 8.28 13.48 -4.91
C GLU A 7 8.00 14.14 -6.28
N GLY A 8 6.99 13.68 -7.02
CA GLY A 8 6.63 14.24 -8.32
C GLY A 8 6.10 13.21 -9.32
N SER A 9 6.10 13.58 -10.61
CA SER A 9 5.60 12.74 -11.70
C SER A 9 6.60 12.62 -12.85
N PHE A 10 6.55 11.49 -13.55
CA PHE A 10 7.34 11.27 -14.76
C PHE A 10 6.66 10.29 -15.71
N SER A 11 7.07 10.34 -16.98
CA SER A 11 6.59 9.43 -18.01
C SER A 11 7.58 8.29 -18.24
N LEU A 12 7.11 7.05 -18.14
CA LEU A 12 7.83 5.84 -18.53
C LEU A 12 7.60 5.53 -20.01
N PHE A 13 8.71 5.40 -20.74
CA PHE A 13 8.78 4.92 -22.12
C PHE A 13 9.94 3.90 -22.26
N PRO A 14 9.73 2.72 -22.88
CA PRO A 14 8.48 2.21 -23.47
C PRO A 14 7.41 1.91 -22.41
N ALA A 15 6.14 1.73 -22.79
CA ALA A 15 5.01 1.65 -21.84
C ALA A 15 4.75 0.25 -21.24
N ASN A 16 5.72 -0.67 -21.30
CA ASN A 16 5.57 -2.08 -20.91
C ASN A 16 6.23 -2.42 -19.56
N TRP A 17 6.51 -1.41 -18.72
CA TRP A 17 7.12 -1.65 -17.40
C TRP A 17 6.10 -2.26 -16.45
N GLN A 18 6.53 -3.29 -15.75
CA GLN A 18 5.78 -3.85 -14.64
C GLN A 18 6.17 -3.12 -13.35
N ASP A 19 5.19 -2.53 -12.68
CA ASP A 19 5.42 -1.83 -11.42
C ASP A 19 5.63 -2.82 -10.27
N THR A 20 6.84 -2.82 -9.72
CA THR A 20 7.26 -3.61 -8.55
C THR A 20 7.62 -2.71 -7.36
N SER A 21 7.19 -1.45 -7.39
CA SER A 21 7.44 -0.49 -6.31
C SER A 21 6.78 -0.92 -5.00
N MET A 22 7.38 -0.46 -3.90
CA MET A 22 6.91 -0.70 -2.56
C MET A 22 7.09 0.56 -1.71
N THR A 23 6.01 1.03 -1.11
CA THR A 23 6.05 2.14 -0.15
C THR A 23 6.16 1.57 1.25
N VAL A 24 7.14 2.05 2.02
CA VAL A 24 7.40 1.60 3.38
C VAL A 24 7.31 2.80 4.32
N LEU A 25 6.34 2.77 5.22
CA LEU A 25 6.22 3.72 6.33
C LEU A 25 6.63 2.98 7.59
N ARG A 26 7.66 3.47 8.29
CA ARG A 26 8.10 2.89 9.56
C ARG A 26 7.86 3.89 10.68
N ASP A 27 7.32 3.39 11.77
CA ASP A 27 7.28 4.09 13.04
C ASP A 27 8.44 3.56 13.89
N ASN A 28 9.42 4.43 14.13
CA ASN A 28 10.63 4.07 14.85
C ASN A 28 10.38 3.86 16.35
N ASP A 29 9.34 4.48 16.91
CA ASP A 29 9.06 4.42 18.35
C ASP A 29 8.29 3.14 18.70
N SER A 30 7.33 2.73 17.86
CA SER A 30 6.59 1.47 18.06
C SER A 30 7.26 0.25 17.44
N GLY A 31 8.23 0.45 16.54
CA GLY A 31 8.85 -0.61 15.74
C GLY A 31 7.91 -1.20 14.68
N LEU A 32 6.73 -0.62 14.46
CA LEU A 32 5.76 -1.06 13.46
C LEU A 32 6.11 -0.51 12.08
N SER A 33 5.76 -1.29 11.04
CA SER A 33 5.88 -0.84 9.66
C SER A 33 4.62 -1.15 8.87
N ASN A 34 4.25 -0.21 8.01
CA ASN A 34 3.20 -0.35 7.03
C ASN A 34 3.82 -0.38 5.64
N ILE A 35 3.50 -1.43 4.89
CA ILE A 35 4.10 -1.71 3.60
C ILE A 35 2.97 -1.83 2.58
N VAL A 36 3.06 -1.02 1.51
CA VAL A 36 2.17 -1.09 0.36
C VAL A 36 2.99 -1.56 -0.82
N SER A 37 2.72 -2.76 -1.32
CA SER A 37 3.42 -3.37 -2.45
C SER A 37 2.46 -3.71 -3.59
N ARG A 38 3.02 -3.90 -4.78
CA ARG A 38 2.28 -4.26 -6.01
C ARG A 38 2.81 -5.57 -6.56
N GLY A 39 1.93 -6.35 -7.17
CA GLY A 39 2.26 -7.65 -7.75
C GLY A 39 1.17 -8.17 -8.68
N ILE A 40 1.53 -9.12 -9.54
CA ILE A 40 0.56 -9.79 -10.42
C ILE A 40 -0.34 -10.68 -9.56
N ILE A 41 -1.65 -10.57 -9.79
CA ILE A 41 -2.63 -11.49 -9.21
C ILE A 41 -2.66 -12.75 -10.08
N PRO A 42 -2.33 -13.94 -9.55
CA PRO A 42 -2.41 -15.17 -10.32
C PRO A 42 -3.85 -15.44 -10.78
N THR A 43 -3.99 -15.96 -11.99
CA THR A 43 -5.29 -16.30 -12.58
C THR A 43 -6.06 -17.27 -11.68
N GLY A 44 -7.34 -16.99 -11.43
CA GLY A 44 -8.21 -17.81 -10.59
C GLY A 44 -8.18 -17.46 -9.10
N LEU A 45 -7.29 -16.56 -8.66
CA LEU A 45 -7.22 -16.10 -7.27
C LEU A 45 -7.90 -14.74 -7.04
N GLN A 46 -8.64 -14.20 -8.02
CA GLN A 46 -9.19 -12.83 -7.92
C GLN A 46 -10.08 -12.64 -6.68
N LEU A 47 -10.96 -13.61 -6.39
CA LEU A 47 -11.87 -13.52 -5.25
C LEU A 47 -11.14 -13.59 -3.91
N VAL A 48 -10.12 -14.46 -3.81
CA VAL A 48 -9.30 -14.62 -2.60
C VAL A 48 -8.51 -13.35 -2.34
N VAL A 49 -7.85 -12.81 -3.37
CA VAL A 49 -7.09 -11.56 -3.26
C VAL A 49 -8.01 -10.37 -2.93
N LEU A 50 -9.20 -10.29 -3.52
CA LEU A 50 -10.17 -9.25 -3.18
C LEU A 50 -10.60 -9.32 -1.71
N THR A 51 -10.85 -10.53 -1.22
CA THR A 51 -11.25 -10.73 0.19
C THR A 51 -10.12 -10.34 1.15
N ASP A 52 -8.88 -10.72 0.81
CA ASP A 52 -7.71 -10.34 1.59
C ASP A 52 -7.42 -8.84 1.54
N TYR A 53 -7.59 -8.21 0.39
CA TYR A 53 -7.49 -6.76 0.25
C TYR A 53 -8.51 -6.03 1.14
N LEU A 54 -9.77 -6.46 1.14
CA LEU A 54 -10.81 -5.89 2.01
C LEU A 54 -10.49 -6.09 3.50
N ARG A 55 -9.91 -7.24 3.87
CA ARG A 55 -9.44 -7.51 5.23
C ARG A 55 -8.32 -6.55 5.64
N GLN A 56 -7.34 -6.33 4.76
CA GLN A 56 -6.24 -5.40 4.99
C GLN A 56 -6.73 -3.95 5.11
N LEU A 57 -7.67 -3.50 4.28
CA LEU A 57 -8.28 -2.17 4.39
C LEU A 57 -9.00 -1.94 5.71
N LYS A 58 -9.71 -2.96 6.21
CA LYS A 58 -10.35 -2.89 7.54
C LYS A 58 -9.31 -2.75 8.65
N ALA A 59 -8.22 -3.51 8.59
CA ALA A 59 -7.12 -3.42 9.55
C ALA A 59 -6.43 -2.04 9.50
N LEU A 60 -6.17 -1.51 8.31
CA LEU A 60 -5.58 -0.18 8.11
C LEU A 60 -6.48 0.91 8.72
N LYS A 61 -7.79 0.87 8.43
CA LYS A 61 -8.76 1.82 9.01
C LYS A 61 -8.78 1.76 10.53
N TRP A 62 -8.73 0.56 11.10
CA TRP A 62 -8.69 0.37 12.55
C TRP A 62 -7.41 0.93 13.17
N ASN A 63 -6.25 0.64 12.57
CA ASN A 63 -4.96 1.17 13.02
C ASN A 63 -4.92 2.69 12.96
N TYR A 64 -5.42 3.30 11.87
CA TYR A 64 -5.54 4.75 11.76
C TYR A 64 -6.39 5.34 12.89
N LEU A 65 -7.58 4.78 13.14
CA LEU A 65 -8.46 5.25 14.23
C LEU A 65 -7.80 5.12 15.61
N ARG A 66 -7.00 4.06 15.83
CA ARG A 66 -6.24 3.86 17.07
C ARG A 66 -5.16 4.93 17.24
N LEU A 67 -4.39 5.21 16.20
CA LEU A 67 -3.36 6.26 16.21
C LEU A 67 -3.96 7.64 16.46
N MET A 68 -5.08 7.97 15.79
CA MET A 68 -5.77 9.25 16.00
C MET A 68 -6.30 9.41 17.43
N LYS A 69 -6.63 8.32 18.13
CA LYS A 69 -7.00 8.40 19.56
C LYS A 69 -5.78 8.66 20.46
N LEU A 70 -4.63 8.06 20.15
CA LEU A 70 -3.39 8.25 20.91
C LEU A 70 -2.80 9.66 20.74
N LEU A 71 -2.99 10.27 19.57
CA LEU A 71 -2.52 11.63 19.28
C LEU A 71 -3.43 12.74 19.84
N ASN A 72 -4.66 12.41 20.27
CA ASN A 72 -5.64 13.35 20.83
C ASN A 72 -5.71 13.32 22.37
N THR A 73 -4.76 12.67 23.03
CA THR A 73 -4.56 12.61 24.48
C THR A 73 -3.19 13.16 24.84
#